data_AF-A0A352J3A6-F1
#
_entry.id   AF-A0A352J3A6-F1
#
_cell.length_a   1.000
_cell.length_b   1.000
_cell.length_c   1.000
_cell.angle_alpha   90.00
_cell.angle_beta   90.00
_cell.angle_gamma   90.00
#
_symmetry.space_group_name_H-M   'P 1'
#
loop_
_entity.id
_entity.type
_entity.pdbx_description
1 polymer ?
#
loop_
_entity_poly.entity_id
_entity_poly.type
_entity_poly.pdbx_seq_one_letter_code
_entity_poly.pdbx_strand_id
1 'polypeptide(L)'
;PIDGYSFYHEGTPCIVITKRRDKIDNFAFVLLHEIGHIFLHLSKNQSKEFITLEEKERVDKLEKEADKFASDGLISEKIWKNAPAVKLDQYQIQKVFTEWANSNNLNKWIVLGRIGHELNFWRFREDGTRSIN
;
A
#
# COMPACT_ATOMS: atom_id res chain seq x y z
N PRO A 1 14.32 5.85 4.31
CA PRO A 1 13.82 6.99 3.50
C PRO A 1 12.30 7.02 3.52
N ILE A 2 11.69 8.20 3.58
CA ILE A 2 10.26 8.37 3.79
C ILE A 2 9.58 8.53 2.43
N ASP A 3 8.60 7.67 2.13
CA ASP A 3 7.85 7.71 0.87
C ASP A 3 6.56 8.55 0.98
N GLY A 4 6.00 8.70 2.19
CA GLY A 4 4.86 9.53 2.54
C GLY A 4 4.90 10.02 4.00
N TYR A 5 4.16 11.08 4.30
CA TYR A 5 4.02 11.63 5.64
C TYR A 5 2.67 12.32 5.82
N SER A 6 2.00 12.08 6.94
CA SER A 6 0.71 12.67 7.30
C SER A 6 0.78 13.45 8.60
N PHE A 7 0.11 14.60 8.65
CA PHE A 7 0.09 15.49 9.81
C PHE A 7 -1.13 16.42 9.77
N TYR A 8 -1.38 17.15 10.86
CA TYR A 8 -2.34 18.25 10.87
C TYR A 8 -1.62 19.59 10.78
N HIS A 9 -2.08 20.47 9.91
CA HIS A 9 -1.67 21.87 9.84
C HIS A 9 -2.89 22.76 10.11
N GLU A 10 -2.89 23.48 11.23
CA GLU A 10 -3.98 24.39 11.62
C GLU A 10 -5.37 23.73 11.59
N GLY A 11 -5.46 22.47 12.05
CA GLY A 11 -6.72 21.71 12.05
C GLY A 11 -7.09 21.08 10.71
N THR A 12 -6.31 21.29 9.66
CA THR A 12 -6.48 20.64 8.34
C THR A 12 -5.56 19.43 8.24
N PRO A 13 -6.07 18.23 7.92
CA PRO A 13 -5.22 17.07 7.65
C PRO A 13 -4.45 17.26 6.33
N CYS A 14 -3.14 17.08 6.40
CA CYS A 14 -2.22 17.22 5.29
C CYS A 14 -1.48 15.90 5.04
N ILE A 15 -1.29 15.57 3.75
CA ILE A 15 -0.52 14.42 3.31
C ILE A 15 0.54 14.90 2.32
N VAL A 16 1.78 14.45 2.51
CA VAL A 16 2.89 14.67 1.60
C VAL A 16 3.35 13.32 1.09
N ILE A 17 3.51 13.18 -0.22
CA ILE A 17 3.99 11.94 -0.86
C ILE A 17 5.13 12.30 -1.79
N THR A 18 6.18 11.48 -1.79
CA THR A 18 7.30 11.64 -2.71
C THR A 18 7.05 10.85 -3.99
N LYS A 19 7.41 11.43 -5.14
CA LYS A 19 7.44 10.70 -6.44
C LYS A 19 8.74 9.89 -6.61
N ARG A 20 9.43 9.55 -5.51
CA ARG A 20 10.71 8.84 -5.57
C ARG A 20 10.58 7.50 -6.29
N ARG A 21 9.49 6.78 -6.04
CA ARG A 21 9.09 5.60 -6.81
C ARG A 21 7.92 5.99 -7.71
N ASP A 22 8.24 6.31 -8.96
CA ASP A 22 7.24 6.70 -9.96
C ASP A 22 6.49 5.46 -10.50
N LYS A 23 5.66 4.88 -9.62
CA LYS A 23 4.90 3.66 -9.86
C LYS A 23 3.52 3.77 -9.21
N ILE A 24 2.47 3.51 -9.98
CA ILE A 24 1.08 3.65 -9.55
C ILE A 24 0.74 2.79 -8.33
N ASP A 25 1.31 1.59 -8.24
CA ASP A 25 1.13 0.69 -7.11
C ASP A 25 1.77 1.23 -5.83
N ASN A 26 2.97 1.80 -5.93
CA ASN A 26 3.60 2.45 -4.77
C ASN A 26 2.84 3.70 -4.34
N PHE A 27 2.50 4.58 -5.29
CA PHE A 27 1.79 5.82 -4.96
C PHE A 27 0.42 5.56 -4.34
N ALA A 28 -0.38 4.67 -4.93
CA ALA A 28 -1.71 4.38 -4.44
C ALA A 28 -1.68 3.72 -3.05
N PHE A 29 -0.70 2.84 -2.81
CA PHE A 29 -0.48 2.24 -1.49
C PHE A 29 -0.07 3.29 -0.45
N VAL A 30 0.96 4.09 -0.73
CA VAL A 30 1.44 5.14 0.20
C VAL A 30 0.34 6.15 0.50
N LEU A 31 -0.40 6.61 -0.51
CA LEU A 31 -1.51 7.55 -0.31
C LEU A 31 -2.56 6.98 0.64
N LEU A 32 -3.02 5.75 0.40
CA LEU A 32 -4.02 5.14 1.28
C LEU A 32 -3.46 4.80 2.66
N HIS A 33 -2.18 4.48 2.77
CA HIS A 33 -1.50 4.27 4.05
C HIS A 33 -1.51 5.58 4.88
N GLU A 34 -1.15 6.72 4.29
CA GLU A 34 -1.21 8.02 4.97
C GLU A 34 -2.66 8.45 5.30
N ILE A 35 -3.63 8.15 4.43
CA ILE A 35 -5.05 8.32 4.75
C ILE A 35 -5.45 7.43 5.93
N GLY A 36 -4.95 6.20 5.99
CA GLY A 36 -5.14 5.27 7.10
C GLY A 36 -4.65 5.87 8.41
N HIS A 37 -3.44 6.44 8.43
CA HIS A 37 -2.89 7.15 9.59
C HIS A 37 -3.80 8.29 10.06
N ILE A 38 -4.29 9.12 9.14
CA ILE A 38 -5.21 10.22 9.49
C ILE A 38 -6.53 9.68 10.05
N PHE A 39 -7.15 8.76 9.32
CA PHE A 39 -8.50 8.28 9.61
C PHE A 39 -8.55 7.45 10.90
N LEU A 40 -7.61 6.53 11.08
CA LEU A 40 -7.61 5.58 12.19
C LEU A 40 -6.94 6.14 13.45
N HIS A 41 -5.93 7.00 13.30
CA HIS A 41 -5.01 7.32 14.40
C HIS A 41 -4.97 8.81 14.75
N LEU A 42 -4.81 9.71 13.77
CA LEU A 42 -4.68 11.15 14.04
C LEU A 42 -6.03 11.82 14.34
N SER A 43 -7.15 11.30 13.82
CA SER A 43 -8.50 11.78 14.15
C SER A 43 -8.86 11.62 15.63
N LYS A 44 -8.16 10.74 16.37
CA LYS A 44 -8.45 10.38 17.76
C LYS A 44 -7.46 10.93 18.79
N ASN A 45 -6.28 11.41 18.39
CA ASN A 45 -5.24 11.88 19.31
C ASN A 45 -4.29 12.87 18.63
N GLN A 46 -4.52 14.17 18.80
CA GLN A 46 -3.72 15.24 18.21
C GLN A 46 -2.33 15.44 18.87
N SER A 47 -1.95 14.69 19.91
CA SER A 47 -0.94 15.16 20.87
C SER A 47 0.10 14.15 21.38
N LYS A 48 0.51 13.11 20.64
CA LYS A 48 1.46 12.12 21.19
C LYS A 48 2.65 11.78 20.29
N GLU A 49 3.75 12.50 20.55
CA GLU A 49 5.14 12.07 20.30
C GLU A 49 5.78 11.68 21.66
N PHE A 50 6.02 10.41 22.03
CA PHE A 50 6.82 10.05 23.24
C PHE A 50 7.45 8.64 23.25
N ILE A 51 8.66 8.50 22.70
CA ILE A 51 9.32 7.20 22.46
C ILE A 51 9.67 6.45 23.76
N THR A 52 9.01 5.30 24.00
CA THR A 52 9.36 4.25 24.97
C THR A 52 9.23 2.86 24.33
N LEU A 53 9.68 1.78 24.97
CA LEU A 53 9.56 0.40 24.42
C LEU A 53 8.10 -0.01 24.16
N GLU A 54 7.17 0.38 25.04
CA GLU A 54 5.71 0.22 24.80
C GLU A 54 5.23 1.02 23.59
N GLU A 55 5.90 2.13 23.28
CA GLU A 55 5.58 2.95 22.12
C GLU A 55 6.05 2.32 20.81
N LYS A 56 7.13 1.52 20.82
CA LYS A 56 7.54 0.78 19.61
C LYS A 56 6.49 -0.24 19.18
N GLU A 57 5.99 -1.04 20.11
CA GLU A 57 4.92 -2.01 19.82
C GLU A 57 3.63 -1.30 19.36
N ARG A 58 3.34 -0.14 19.95
CA ARG A 58 2.24 0.72 19.52
C ARG A 58 2.46 1.22 18.10
N VAL A 59 3.63 1.76 17.76
CA VAL A 59 3.97 2.22 16.40
C VAL A 59 3.83 1.06 15.42
N ASP A 60 4.43 -0.10 15.69
CA ASP A 60 4.31 -1.29 14.84
C ASP A 60 2.84 -1.71 14.63
N LYS A 61 1.98 -1.52 15.63
CA LYS A 61 0.54 -1.77 15.51
C LYS A 61 -0.15 -0.74 14.62
N LEU A 62 0.12 0.56 14.80
CA LEU A 62 -0.45 1.63 13.98
C LEU A 62 -0.05 1.48 12.51
N GLU A 63 1.23 1.22 12.24
CA GLU A 63 1.73 0.95 10.88
C GLU A 63 1.01 -0.25 10.24
N LYS A 64 0.83 -1.36 10.98
CA LYS A 64 0.07 -2.54 10.49
C LYS A 64 -1.40 -2.25 10.22
N GLU A 65 -2.03 -1.42 11.05
CA GLU A 65 -3.42 -0.99 10.85
C GLU A 65 -3.56 -0.12 9.60
N ALA A 66 -2.63 0.81 9.37
CA ALA A 66 -2.54 1.62 8.16
C ALA A 66 -2.24 0.77 6.90
N ASP A 67 -1.30 -0.17 6.98
CA ASP A 67 -0.99 -1.12 5.90
C ASP A 67 -2.19 -1.99 5.52
N LYS A 68 -2.94 -2.48 6.51
CA LYS A 68 -4.17 -3.24 6.28
C LYS A 68 -5.23 -2.35 5.62
N PHE A 69 -5.42 -1.14 6.12
CA PHE A 69 -6.36 -0.17 5.53
C PHE A 69 -6.03 0.10 4.06
N ALA A 70 -4.74 0.34 3.75
CA ALA A 70 -4.30 0.57 2.38
C ALA A 70 -4.50 -0.65 1.48
N SER A 71 -4.07 -1.83 1.94
CA SER A 71 -4.18 -3.08 1.19
C SER A 71 -5.64 -3.42 0.87
N ASP A 72 -6.52 -3.32 1.85
CA ASP A 72 -7.95 -3.64 1.70
C ASP A 72 -8.71 -2.56 0.93
N GLY A 73 -8.30 -1.30 1.06
CA GLY A 73 -8.85 -0.18 0.29
C GLY A 73 -8.53 -0.29 -1.20
N LEU A 74 -7.33 -0.75 -1.55
CA LEU A 74 -6.91 -0.99 -2.94
C LEU A 74 -7.54 -2.25 -3.52
N ILE A 75 -7.49 -3.35 -2.78
CA ILE A 75 -8.03 -4.65 -3.19
C ILE A 75 -8.66 -5.28 -1.96
N SER A 76 -10.00 -5.30 -1.92
CA SER A 76 -10.72 -5.83 -0.76
C SER A 76 -10.26 -7.24 -0.39
N GLU A 77 -10.21 -7.52 0.91
CA GLU A 77 -9.83 -8.82 1.44
C GLU A 77 -10.67 -9.96 0.83
N LYS A 78 -11.96 -9.70 0.56
CA LYS A 78 -12.87 -10.65 -0.10
C LYS A 78 -12.41 -11.02 -1.50
N ILE A 79 -11.93 -10.06 -2.29
CA ILE A 79 -11.40 -10.32 -3.63
C ILE A 79 -10.05 -11.02 -3.49
N TRP A 80 -9.14 -10.50 -2.66
CA TRP A 80 -7.79 -11.04 -2.51
C TRP A 80 -7.74 -12.49 -2.01
N LYS A 81 -8.66 -12.90 -1.13
CA LYS A 81 -8.78 -14.30 -0.68
C LYS A 81 -9.04 -15.30 -1.82
N ASN A 82 -9.57 -14.83 -2.94
CA ASN A 82 -9.80 -15.65 -4.13
C ASN A 82 -8.68 -15.49 -5.19
N ALA A 83 -7.53 -14.93 -4.80
CA ALA A 83 -6.37 -14.84 -5.68
C ALA A 83 -5.87 -16.25 -6.07
N PRO A 84 -5.40 -16.42 -7.31
CA PRO A 84 -4.97 -17.71 -7.82
C PRO A 84 -3.69 -18.17 -7.14
N ALA A 85 -3.56 -19.49 -6.93
CA ALA A 85 -2.29 -20.09 -6.59
C ALA A 85 -1.37 -20.06 -7.82
N VAL A 86 -0.09 -19.77 -7.61
CA VAL A 86 0.89 -19.69 -8.69
C VAL A 86 2.22 -20.30 -8.25
N LYS A 87 2.96 -20.85 -9.22
CA LYS A 87 4.35 -21.26 -8.98
C LYS A 87 5.20 -20.02 -8.76
N LEU A 88 6.26 -20.14 -7.95
CA LEU A 88 7.25 -19.08 -7.76
C LEU A 88 8.14 -18.94 -9.01
N ASP A 89 7.54 -18.41 -10.07
CA ASP A 89 8.18 -18.07 -11.33
C ASP A 89 7.67 -16.69 -11.78
N GLN A 90 8.60 -15.80 -12.13
CA GLN A 90 8.31 -14.41 -12.45
C GLN A 90 7.27 -14.28 -13.57
N TYR A 91 7.45 -15.04 -14.65
CA TYR A 91 6.59 -14.95 -15.82
C TYR A 91 5.20 -15.51 -15.51
N GLN A 92 5.12 -16.63 -14.80
CA GLN A 92 3.84 -17.21 -14.37
C GLN A 92 3.09 -16.27 -13.43
N ILE A 93 3.76 -15.72 -12.39
CA ILE A 93 3.14 -14.75 -11.47
C ILE A 93 2.58 -13.58 -12.26
N GLN A 94 3.40 -12.95 -13.11
CA GLN A 94 2.98 -11.76 -13.83
C GLN A 94 1.79 -12.05 -14.75
N LYS A 95 1.84 -13.15 -15.50
CA LYS A 95 0.78 -13.55 -16.42
C LYS A 95 -0.53 -13.80 -15.67
N VAL A 96 -0.51 -14.71 -14.70
CA VAL A 96 -1.69 -15.16 -13.95
C VAL A 96 -2.33 -14.01 -13.19
N PHE A 97 -1.55 -13.18 -12.48
CA PHE A 97 -2.09 -12.06 -11.71
C PHE A 97 -2.55 -10.91 -12.61
N THR A 98 -1.99 -10.72 -13.80
CA THR A 98 -2.52 -9.76 -14.79
C THR A 98 -3.89 -10.20 -15.31
N GLU A 99 -4.03 -11.47 -15.70
CA GLU A 99 -5.30 -12.03 -16.18
C GLU A 99 -6.38 -11.98 -15.08
N TRP A 100 -6.00 -12.31 -13.84
CA TRP A 100 -6.88 -12.24 -12.69
C TRP A 100 -7.29 -10.81 -12.33
N ALA A 101 -6.36 -9.85 -12.37
CA ALA A 101 -6.66 -8.43 -12.15
C ALA A 101 -7.71 -7.93 -13.15
N ASN A 102 -7.50 -8.21 -14.44
CA ASN A 102 -8.42 -7.80 -15.50
C ASN A 102 -9.82 -8.42 -15.30
N SER A 103 -9.89 -9.70 -14.93
CA SER A 103 -11.16 -10.40 -14.68
C SER A 103 -11.95 -9.85 -13.48
N ASN A 104 -11.26 -9.19 -12.54
CA ASN A 104 -11.87 -8.53 -11.37
C ASN A 104 -12.01 -7.01 -11.54
N ASN A 105 -11.75 -6.46 -12.73
CA ASN A 105 -11.73 -5.01 -13.00
C ASN A 105 -10.78 -4.22 -12.08
N LEU A 106 -9.63 -4.82 -11.75
CA LEU A 106 -8.58 -4.20 -10.95
C LEU A 106 -7.46 -3.68 -11.84
N ASN A 107 -6.75 -2.64 -11.38
CA ASN A 107 -5.51 -2.23 -12.01
C ASN A 107 -4.44 -3.32 -11.81
N LYS A 108 -3.92 -3.87 -12.91
CA LYS A 108 -2.90 -4.94 -12.88
C LYS A 108 -1.65 -4.58 -12.10
N TRP A 109 -1.18 -3.32 -12.14
CA TRP A 109 0.03 -2.92 -11.46
C TRP A 109 -0.15 -2.88 -9.95
N ILE A 110 -1.32 -2.46 -9.47
CA ILE A 110 -1.67 -2.50 -8.04
C ILE A 110 -1.68 -3.96 -7.55
N VAL A 111 -2.30 -4.85 -8.32
CA VAL A 111 -2.33 -6.30 -8.03
C VAL A 111 -0.91 -6.89 -8.01
N LEU A 112 -0.11 -6.60 -9.04
CA LEU A 112 1.28 -7.06 -9.14
C LEU A 112 2.15 -6.48 -8.02
N GLY A 113 1.93 -5.22 -7.64
CA GLY A 113 2.59 -4.57 -6.51
C GLY A 113 2.31 -5.30 -5.20
N ARG A 114 1.05 -5.66 -4.94
CA ARG A 114 0.65 -6.39 -3.73
C ARG A 114 1.26 -7.80 -3.66
N ILE A 115 1.08 -8.63 -4.70
CA ILE A 115 1.65 -9.99 -4.69
C ILE A 115 3.19 -9.94 -4.68
N GLY A 116 3.77 -8.91 -5.31
CA GLY A 116 5.21 -8.66 -5.25
C GLY A 116 5.68 -8.35 -3.83
N HIS A 117 4.93 -7.55 -3.08
CA HIS A 117 5.22 -7.31 -1.66
C HIS A 117 5.13 -8.59 -0.82
N GLU A 118 4.03 -9.33 -0.95
CA GLU A 118 3.75 -10.55 -0.16
C GLU A 118 4.79 -11.67 -0.43
N LEU A 119 5.29 -11.77 -1.67
CA LEU A 119 6.33 -12.73 -2.05
C LEU A 119 7.76 -12.20 -1.94
N ASN A 120 7.93 -10.94 -1.51
CA ASN A 120 9.20 -10.21 -1.53
C ASN A 120 9.90 -10.24 -2.91
N PHE A 121 9.11 -10.05 -3.96
CA PHE A 121 9.48 -10.17 -5.37
C PHE A 121 9.06 -8.93 -6.17
N TRP A 122 10.04 -8.17 -6.69
CA TRP A 122 9.78 -6.84 -7.25
C TRP A 122 10.09 -6.68 -8.75
N ARG A 123 10.46 -7.78 -9.42
CA ARG A 123 10.93 -7.76 -10.81
C ARG A 123 9.83 -8.20 -11.75
N PHE A 124 8.92 -7.31 -12.10
CA PHE A 124 7.95 -7.52 -13.18
C PHE A 124 8.40 -6.78 -14.44
N ARG A 125 8.12 -7.33 -15.62
CA ARG A 125 8.42 -6.68 -16.89
C ARG A 125 7.41 -5.57 -17.13
N GLU A 126 7.85 -4.33 -17.07
CA GLU A 126 7.00 -3.15 -17.23
C GLU A 126 6.69 -2.88 -18.71
N ASP A 127 5.53 -2.26 -18.98
CA ASP A 127 5.04 -1.94 -20.33
C ASP A 127 4.78 -0.44 -20.53
N GLY A 128 5.31 0.40 -19.64
CA GLY A 128 5.12 1.85 -19.65
C GLY A 128 3.84 2.34 -18.98
N THR A 129 2.90 1.45 -18.62
CA THR A 129 1.64 1.85 -17.95
C THR A 129 1.72 1.85 -16.42
N ARG A 130 2.90 1.54 -15.86
CA ARG A 130 3.12 1.51 -14.40
C ARG A 130 3.45 2.88 -13.83
N SER A 131 4.09 3.75 -14.60
CA SER A 131 4.50 5.09 -14.16
C SER A 131 3.32 6.06 -14.09
N ILE A 132 3.45 7.09 -13.27
CA ILE A 132 2.43 8.11 -13.05
C ILE A 132 2.89 9.34 -13.82
N ASN A 133 2.38 9.54 -15.03
CA ASN A 133 2.68 10.72 -15.84
C ASN A 133 1.84 11.91 -15.40
#